data_AF-R8NBR5-F1
#
_entry.id   AF-R8NBR5-F1
#
_cell.length_a   1.000
_cell.length_b   1.000
_cell.length_c   1.000
_cell.angle_alpha   90.00
_cell.angle_beta   90.00
_cell.angle_gamma   90.00
#
_symmetry.space_group_name_H-M   'P 1'
#
loop_
_entity.id
_entity.type
_entity.pdbx_description
1 polymer ?
#
loop_
_entity_poly.entity_id
_entity_poly.type
_entity_poly.pdbx_seq_one_letter_code
_entity_poly.pdbx_strand_id
1 'polypeptide(L)' 'MPTKEFQDTVQHFSFFLLDKGRKPSTIKRYAYDIEDFGQWLQKSKKLPLRNIWTTLSKEDYEEYFNDWGSITLPSS' A
#
# COMPACT_ATOMS: atom_id res chain seq x y z
N MET A 1 -7.06 -0.76 -12.46
CA MET A 1 -7.02 -2.02 -11.68
C MET A 1 -5.61 -2.15 -11.13
N PRO A 2 -5.43 -2.58 -9.87
CA PRO A 2 -4.10 -2.92 -9.39
C PRO A 2 -3.49 -3.97 -10.32
N THR A 3 -2.20 -3.88 -10.60
CA THR A 3 -1.53 -4.89 -11.41
C THR A 3 -1.59 -6.23 -10.68
N LYS A 4 -1.45 -7.33 -11.42
CA LYS A 4 -1.40 -8.69 -10.86
C LYS A 4 -0.36 -8.79 -9.73
N GLU A 5 0.81 -8.17 -9.91
CA GLU A 5 1.88 -8.12 -8.91
C GLU A 5 1.43 -7.50 -7.58
N PHE A 6 0.62 -6.44 -7.64
CA PHE A 6 0.10 -5.80 -6.44
C PHE A 6 -0.90 -6.70 -5.71
N GLN A 7 -1.81 -7.34 -6.45
CA GLN A 7 -2.79 -8.28 -5.90
C GLN A 7 -2.09 -9.48 -5.26
N ASP A 8 -1.09 -10.05 -5.95
CA ASP A 8 -0.27 -11.14 -5.44
C ASP A 8 0.45 -10.73 -4.15
N THR A 9 0.91 -9.48 -4.05
CA THR A 9 1.56 -8.96 -2.84
C THR A 9 0.60 -8.88 -1.66
N VAL A 10 -0.59 -8.31 -1.84
CA VAL A 10 -1.62 -8.23 -0.78
C VAL A 10 -2.01 -9.63 -0.31
N GLN A 11 -2.19 -10.57 -1.23
CA GLN A 11 -2.55 -11.94 -0.93
C GLN A 11 -1.44 -12.68 -0.18
N HIS A 12 -0.21 -12.68 -0.70
CA HIS A 12 0.93 -13.34 -0.06
C HIS A 12 1.25 -12.75 1.31
N PHE A 13 1.18 -11.43 1.45
CA PHE A 13 1.40 -10.78 2.74
C PHE A 13 0.31 -11.13 3.76
N SER A 14 -0.95 -11.19 3.32
CA SER A 14 -2.06 -11.63 4.18
C SER A 14 -1.88 -13.07 4.68
N PHE A 15 -1.46 -13.99 3.79
CA PHE A 15 -1.15 -15.36 4.18
C PHE A 15 0.06 -15.46 5.11
N PHE A 16 1.11 -14.67 4.85
CA PHE A 16 2.26 -14.59 5.74
C PHE A 16 1.86 -14.16 7.16
N LEU A 17 1.01 -13.14 7.30
CA LEU A 17 0.54 -12.69 8.61
C LEU A 17 -0.37 -13.72 9.30
N LEU A 18 -1.17 -14.45 8.53
CA LEU A 18 -1.99 -15.54 9.03
C LEU A 18 -1.12 -16.67 9.60
N ASP A 19 -0.07 -17.07 8.87
CA ASP A 19 0.92 -18.06 9.32
C ASP A 19 1.65 -17.60 10.59
N LYS A 20 1.92 -16.29 10.73
CA LYS A 20 2.44 -15.68 11.97
C LYS A 20 1.43 -15.59 13.11
N GLY A 21 0.21 -16.12 12.95
CA GLY A 21 -0.82 -16.11 13.98
C GLY A 21 -1.43 -14.74 14.27
N ARG A 22 -1.35 -13.78 13.33
CA ARG A 22 -2.00 -12.48 13.50
C ARG A 22 -3.52 -12.62 13.43
N LYS A 23 -4.22 -11.80 14.23
CA LYS A 23 -5.68 -11.79 14.24
C LYS A 23 -6.21 -11.32 12.87
N PRO A 24 -7.34 -11.87 12.38
CA PRO A 24 -7.94 -11.45 11.11
C PRO A 24 -8.19 -9.94 11.01
N SER A 25 -8.55 -9.27 12.11
CA SER A 25 -8.74 -7.81 12.15
C SER A 25 -7.44 -7.04 11.89
N THR A 26 -6.31 -7.52 12.41
CA THR A 26 -4.99 -6.94 12.16
C THR A 26 -4.58 -7.15 10.71
N ILE A 27 -4.78 -8.36 10.17
CA ILE A 27 -4.49 -8.68 8.77
C ILE A 27 -5.30 -7.77 7.85
N LYS A 28 -6.61 -7.62 8.11
CA LYS A 28 -7.49 -6.75 7.34
C LYS A 28 -7.02 -5.29 7.36
N ARG A 29 -6.54 -4.80 8.51
CA ARG A 29 -6.03 -3.43 8.62
C ARG A 29 -4.76 -3.22 7.82
N TYR A 30 -3.80 -4.15 7.90
CA TYR A 30 -2.59 -4.06 7.09
C TYR A 30 -2.83 -4.26 5.59
N ALA A 31 -3.75 -5.15 5.20
CA ALA A 31 -4.17 -5.28 3.81
C ALA A 31 -4.77 -3.95 3.30
N TYR A 32 -5.62 -3.31 4.11
CA TYR A 32 -6.18 -2.00 3.80
C TYR A 32 -5.10 -0.91 3.64
N ASP A 33 -4.12 -0.86 4.54
CA ASP A 33 -3.01 0.11 4.45
C ASP A 33 -2.20 -0.07 3.15
N ILE A 34 -1.99 -1.32 2.71
CA ILE A 34 -1.34 -1.59 1.43
C ILE A 34 -2.27 -1.18 0.28
N GLU A 35 -3.53 -1.60 0.29
CA GLU A 35 -4.50 -1.25 -0.76
C GLU A 35 -4.65 0.27 -0.95
N ASP A 36 -4.68 1.03 0.15
CA ASP A 36 -4.71 2.49 0.12
C ASP A 36 -3.47 3.07 -0.57
N PHE A 37 -2.28 2.60 -0.21
CA PHE A 37 -1.04 2.96 -0.91
C PHE A 37 -1.12 2.66 -2.42
N GLY A 38 -1.69 1.51 -2.80
CA GLY A 38 -1.94 1.15 -4.19
C GLY A 38 -2.88 2.12 -4.91
N GLN A 39 -3.93 2.59 -4.23
CA GLN A 39 -4.83 3.61 -4.77
C GLN A 39 -4.13 4.96 -4.94
N TRP A 40 -3.29 5.36 -3.98
CA TRP A 40 -2.48 6.57 -4.09
C TRP A 40 -1.52 6.48 -5.28
N LEU A 41 -0.79 5.36 -5.46
CA LEU A 41 0.08 5.14 -6.61
C LEU A 41 -0.64 5.27 -7.95
N GLN A 42 -1.89 4.79 -8.01
CA GLN A 42 -2.70 4.88 -9.22
C GLN A 42 -3.08 6.34 -9.51
N LYS A 43 -3.46 7.10 -8.48
CA LYS A 43 -3.85 8.51 -8.59
C LYS A 43 -2.67 9.41 -8.94
N SER A 44 -1.49 9.15 -8.37
CA SER A 44 -0.26 9.88 -8.67
C SER A 44 0.33 9.58 -10.05
N LYS A 45 -0.30 8.69 -10.84
CA LYS A 45 0.17 8.17 -12.14
C LYS A 45 1.56 7.52 -12.06
N LYS A 46 1.98 7.11 -10.87
CA LYS A 46 3.27 6.47 -10.62
C LYS A 46 3.21 4.95 -10.74
N LEU A 47 2.02 4.37 -10.92
CA LEU A 47 1.83 2.92 -10.91
C LEU A 47 2.46 2.27 -12.15
N PRO A 48 3.61 1.58 -12.00
CA PRO A 48 4.29 0.92 -13.10
C PRO A 48 3.49 -0.32 -13.53
N LEU A 49 3.55 -0.66 -14.82
CA LEU A 49 2.88 -1.87 -15.34
C LEU A 49 3.47 -3.18 -14.78
N ARG A 50 4.72 -3.15 -14.27
CA ARG A 50 5.46 -4.29 -13.72
C ARG A 50 6.59 -3.82 -12.80
N ASN A 51 7.01 -4.72 -11.91
CA ASN A 51 8.11 -4.57 -10.96
C ASN A 51 7.92 -3.39 -9.98
N ILE A 52 6.67 -3.16 -9.55
CA ILE A 52 6.25 -2.01 -8.75
C ILE A 52 7.24 -1.75 -7.60
N TRP A 53 7.51 -2.79 -6.82
CA TRP A 53 8.30 -2.66 -5.59
C TRP A 53 9.78 -2.36 -5.83
N THR A 54 10.30 -2.67 -7.03
CA THR A 54 11.71 -2.41 -7.39
C THR A 54 11.91 -1.06 -8.07
N THR A 55 10.83 -0.45 -8.56
CA THR A 55 10.87 0.83 -9.29
C THR A 55 10.56 2.03 -8.40
N LEU A 56 9.94 1.81 -7.24
CA LEU A 56 9.65 2.88 -6.29
C LEU A 56 10.94 3.36 -5.64
N SER A 57 11.13 4.69 -5.63
CA SER A 57 12.24 5.32 -4.93
C SER A 57 11.84 5.71 -3.50
N LYS A 58 12.82 6.14 -2.70
CA LYS A 58 12.57 6.64 -1.35
C LYS A 58 11.61 7.84 -1.38
N GLU A 59 11.78 8.71 -2.36
CA GLU A 59 11.00 9.94 -2.56
C GLU A 59 9.52 9.62 -2.82
N ASP A 60 9.21 8.50 -3.49
CA ASP A 60 7.82 8.07 -3.70
C ASP A 60 7.12 7.72 -2.38
N TYR A 61 7.84 7.08 -1.45
CA TYR A 61 7.30 6.79 -0.11
C TYR A 61 7.14 8.07 0.71
N GLU A 62 8.10 8.98 0.65
CA GLU A 62 8.02 10.28 1.34
C GLU A 62 6.83 11.10 0.83
N GLU A 63 6.59 11.13 -0.48
CA GLU A 63 5.43 11.81 -1.07
C GLU A 63 4.11 11.19 -0.61
N TYR A 64 4.02 9.86 -0.58
CA TYR A 64 2.84 9.18 -0.01
C TYR A 64 2.59 9.57 1.44
N PHE A 65 3.63 9.54 2.29
CA PHE A 65 3.46 9.87 3.71
C PHE A 65 3.15 11.35 3.94
N ASN A 66 3.65 12.25 3.09
CA ASN A 66 3.32 13.67 3.14
C ASN A 66 1.87 13.91 2.73
N ASP A 67 1.40 13.28 1.65
CA ASP A 67 -0.01 13.36 1.22
C ASP A 67 -0.94 12.73 2.26
N TRP A 68 -0.56 11.60 2.84
CA TRP A 68 -1.30 10.92 3.90
C TRP A 68 -1.38 11.77 5.18
N GLY A 69 -0.26 12.39 5.57
CA GLY A 69 -0.19 13.33 6.71
C GLY A 69 -1.06 14.56 6.51
N SER A 70 -1.16 15.06 5.28
CA SER A 70 -1.97 16.23 4.89
C SER A 70 -3.48 15.99 5.04
N ILE A 71 -3.94 14.74 5.04
CA ILE A 71 -5.36 14.38 5.18
C ILE A 71 -5.77 14.23 6.67
N THR A 72 -4.80 14.15 7.60
CA THR A 72 -5.06 13.93 9.04
C THR A 72 -5.02 15.18 9.92
N LEU A 73 -4.69 16.35 9.36
CA LEU A 73 -4.81 17.63 10.05
C LEU A 73 -5.85 18.51 9.35
N PRO A 74 -7.12 18.53 9.81
CA PRO A 74 -7.95 19.69 9.54
C PRO A 74 -7.26 20.88 10.22
N SER A 75 -6.92 21.88 9.41
CA SER A 75 -6.50 23.20 9.88
C SER A 75 -7.41 23.63 11.02
N SER A 76 -6.85 23.75 12.22
CA SER A 76 -7.51 24.37 13.37
C SER A 76 -7.44 25.89 13.25
#